data_AF-A0A1U7GNV7-F1
#
_entry.id   AF-A0A1U7GNV7-F1
#
_cell.length_a   1.000
_cell.length_b   1.000
_cell.length_c   1.000
_cell.angle_alpha   90.00
_cell.angle_beta   90.00
_cell.angle_gamma   90.00
#
_symmetry.space_group_name_H-M   'P 1'
#
loop_
_entity.id
_entity.type
_entity.pdbx_description
1 polymer ?
#
loop_
_entity_poly.entity_id
_entity_poly.type
_entity_poly.pdbx_seq_one_letter_code
_entity_poly.pdbx_strand_id
1 'polypeptide(L)'
;MAKSTSKQGSGEASSGVVLKGKVGKIGGREYVLVDLEYVQARDILKAEAYNPQTGKGWQRELNEDKAGKLVAAMRGGHYTPAAFSASISDKHTVNRKGDHVEILGVTRDTPLNQIDGQHRSWALAKLFAEDQDKWTDTTIPLLITLDHSRLAEDFLNLQKSNPVARNLLRSIEVKEGLITDADKMELITLATDVISKLALTKTSFMPNGVAYTSNEKKKMQYSSLISPGASTLATTVYGGAKIAKDKGKSAKWLYDVYMVGWNYLEKNLKPADSEIPNETTTRLAFMSDGKNDIRLLTPLSKDGNRGGTSLLIAVLNMLAWSTAKADLDAPAENDLKKMCECVDMLWAEVQFDGGSAPDLRHHAGEFAKLYYKGYRGDKHDDIPTDLLDVLSPSTFDLKGKEYKSEKREAEKARLKALGLTLKGKPMGKRGRKPKAEETPPAKSPALEAREAAEARIASQTPA
;
A
#
# COMPACT_ATOMS: atom_id res chain seq x y z
N MET A 1 -52.51 15.00 24.68
CA MET A 1 -52.20 13.59 24.99
C MET A 1 -52.19 12.79 23.70
N ALA A 2 -51.02 12.59 23.09
CA ALA A 2 -50.86 11.80 21.87
C ALA A 2 -50.46 10.37 22.25
N LYS A 3 -51.27 9.39 21.85
CA LYS A 3 -50.99 7.95 22.05
C LYS A 3 -49.83 7.55 21.15
N SER A 4 -48.65 7.36 21.75
CA SER A 4 -47.52 6.65 21.17
C SER A 4 -47.85 5.16 21.15
N THR A 5 -48.10 4.61 19.96
CA THR A 5 -48.16 3.18 19.72
C THR A 5 -46.77 2.69 19.36
N SER A 6 -45.99 2.34 20.38
CA SER A 6 -44.78 1.55 20.21
C SER A 6 -45.18 0.15 19.74
N LYS A 7 -45.10 -0.11 18.42
CA LYS A 7 -45.05 -1.48 17.91
C LYS A 7 -43.70 -2.07 18.34
N GLN A 8 -43.71 -2.81 19.45
CA GLN A 8 -42.67 -3.80 19.73
C GLN A 8 -42.75 -4.86 18.63
N GLY A 9 -41.86 -4.77 17.64
CA GLY A 9 -41.61 -5.88 16.72
C GLY A 9 -41.00 -7.02 17.51
N SER A 10 -41.77 -8.09 17.68
CA SER A 10 -41.28 -9.39 18.12
C SER A 10 -40.11 -9.79 17.23
N GLY A 11 -38.95 -10.05 17.83
CA GLY A 11 -37.77 -10.53 17.13
C GLY A 11 -38.05 -11.89 16.50
N GLU A 12 -38.41 -11.91 15.21
CA GLU A 12 -38.27 -13.10 14.40
C GLU A 12 -36.79 -13.47 14.39
N ALA A 13 -36.46 -14.62 14.98
CA ALA A 13 -35.15 -15.21 14.84
C ALA A 13 -34.86 -15.30 13.35
N SER A 14 -33.82 -14.61 12.87
CA SER A 14 -33.48 -14.59 11.44
C SER A 14 -33.30 -16.04 10.99
N SER A 15 -34.24 -16.55 10.21
CA SER A 15 -34.15 -17.89 9.65
C SER A 15 -32.91 -17.92 8.76
N GLY A 16 -31.91 -18.72 9.14
CA GLY A 16 -30.70 -18.87 8.34
C GLY A 16 -31.00 -19.47 6.98
N VAL A 17 -30.25 -19.04 5.97
CA VAL A 17 -30.35 -19.59 4.61
C VAL A 17 -29.41 -20.78 4.50
N VAL A 18 -29.93 -21.91 4.02
CA VAL A 18 -29.12 -23.09 3.69
C VAL A 18 -28.77 -23.01 2.21
N LEU A 19 -27.50 -22.76 1.90
CA LEU A 19 -27.05 -22.67 0.52
C LEU A 19 -26.62 -24.05 0.03
N LYS A 20 -27.21 -24.51 -1.06
CA LYS A 20 -26.90 -25.83 -1.65
C LYS A 20 -26.41 -25.67 -3.07
N GLY A 21 -25.38 -26.44 -3.44
CA GLY A 21 -24.96 -26.49 -4.82
C GLY A 21 -23.91 -27.56 -5.07
N LYS A 22 -23.63 -27.77 -6.36
CA LYS A 22 -22.60 -28.69 -6.82
C LYS A 22 -21.22 -28.04 -6.66
N VAL A 23 -20.28 -28.80 -6.13
CA VAL A 23 -18.88 -28.39 -5.98
C VAL A 23 -18.22 -28.32 -7.35
N GLY A 24 -17.67 -27.16 -7.67
CA GLY A 24 -16.74 -26.97 -8.77
C GLY A 24 -15.29 -26.87 -8.29
N LYS A 25 -14.33 -27.09 -9.19
CA LYS A 25 -12.89 -26.94 -8.92
C LYS A 25 -12.21 -26.11 -9.99
N ILE A 26 -11.57 -25.00 -9.62
CA ILE A 26 -10.80 -24.17 -10.56
C ILE A 26 -9.45 -23.79 -9.94
N GLY A 27 -8.36 -24.11 -10.65
CA GLY A 27 -6.98 -24.02 -10.14
C GLY A 27 -6.77 -24.69 -8.78
N GLY A 28 -7.40 -25.84 -8.56
CA GLY A 28 -7.36 -26.57 -7.28
C GLY A 28 -8.18 -25.95 -6.15
N ARG A 29 -8.94 -24.87 -6.41
CA ARG A 29 -9.86 -24.25 -5.43
C ARG A 29 -11.26 -24.79 -5.60
N GLU A 30 -11.90 -25.13 -4.48
CA GLU A 30 -13.30 -25.56 -4.47
C GLU A 30 -14.25 -24.39 -4.28
N TYR A 31 -15.32 -24.38 -5.07
CA TYR A 31 -16.35 -23.35 -5.01
C TYR A 31 -17.74 -23.95 -5.24
N VAL A 32 -18.76 -23.15 -4.94
CA VAL A 32 -20.17 -23.42 -5.26
C VAL A 32 -20.72 -22.24 -6.02
N LEU A 33 -21.51 -22.52 -7.04
CA LEU A 33 -22.33 -21.50 -7.70
C LEU A 33 -23.77 -21.67 -7.21
N VAL A 34 -24.35 -20.61 -6.67
CA VAL A 34 -25.76 -20.55 -6.25
C VAL A 34 -26.40 -19.31 -6.83
N ASP A 35 -27.67 -19.40 -7.18
CA ASP A 35 -28.48 -18.27 -7.62
C ASP A 35 -29.42 -17.89 -6.48
N LEU A 36 -29.44 -16.62 -6.12
CA LEU A 36 -30.26 -16.09 -5.02
C LEU A 36 -31.07 -14.90 -5.49
N GLU A 37 -32.25 -14.71 -4.93
CA GLU A 37 -32.96 -13.44 -5.07
C GLU A 37 -32.15 -12.31 -4.45
N TYR A 38 -32.24 -11.11 -5.02
CA TYR A 38 -31.46 -9.96 -4.57
C TYR A 38 -31.66 -9.65 -3.08
N VAL A 39 -32.88 -9.75 -2.57
CA VAL A 39 -33.18 -9.52 -1.15
C VAL A 39 -32.42 -10.52 -0.26
N GLN A 40 -32.43 -11.80 -0.63
CA GLN A 40 -31.68 -12.83 0.10
C GLN A 40 -30.18 -12.55 0.04
N ALA A 41 -29.63 -12.28 -1.15
CA ALA A 41 -28.21 -11.98 -1.34
C ALA A 41 -27.78 -10.74 -0.54
N ARG A 42 -28.59 -9.67 -0.54
CA ARG A 42 -28.34 -8.44 0.22
C ARG A 42 -28.25 -8.70 1.73
N ASP A 43 -29.12 -9.57 2.24
CA ASP A 43 -29.21 -9.82 3.68
C ASP A 43 -28.07 -10.73 4.19
N ILE A 44 -27.48 -11.57 3.34
CA ILE A 44 -26.40 -12.50 3.71
C ILE A 44 -25.00 -12.11 3.20
N LEU A 45 -24.87 -11.09 2.36
CA LEU A 45 -23.58 -10.62 1.86
C LEU A 45 -23.11 -9.38 2.62
N LYS A 46 -21.90 -9.44 3.17
CA LYS A 46 -21.28 -8.27 3.81
C LYS A 46 -20.27 -7.62 2.87
N ALA A 47 -20.67 -6.51 2.27
CA ALA A 47 -19.80 -5.64 1.47
C ALA A 47 -19.12 -4.58 2.36
N GLU A 48 -17.98 -4.91 2.95
CA GLU A 48 -17.19 -3.96 3.73
C GLU A 48 -15.86 -3.68 3.02
N ALA A 49 -15.55 -2.39 2.79
CA ALA A 49 -14.28 -1.99 2.18
C ALA A 49 -13.11 -2.42 3.07
N TYR A 50 -12.06 -2.98 2.47
CA TYR A 50 -10.88 -3.39 3.21
C TYR A 50 -10.23 -2.15 3.85
N ASN A 51 -10.05 -2.19 5.17
CA ASN A 51 -9.36 -1.19 5.95
C ASN A 51 -7.95 -1.71 6.29
N PRO A 52 -6.89 -1.11 5.73
CA PRO A 52 -5.50 -1.54 5.93
C PRO A 52 -5.00 -1.46 7.37
N GLN A 53 -5.56 -0.56 8.19
CA GLN A 53 -5.18 -0.41 9.59
C GLN A 53 -5.79 -1.53 10.44
N THR A 54 -7.06 -1.86 10.21
CA THR A 54 -7.76 -2.89 11.00
C THR A 54 -7.67 -4.28 10.39
N GLY A 55 -7.38 -4.40 9.09
CA GLY A 55 -7.44 -5.62 8.27
C GLY A 55 -8.84 -6.20 8.13
N LYS A 56 -9.86 -5.38 8.36
CA LYS A 56 -11.26 -5.80 8.23
C LYS A 56 -11.82 -5.36 6.88
N GLY A 57 -12.82 -6.08 6.40
CA GLY A 57 -13.45 -5.85 5.10
C GLY A 57 -12.73 -6.59 3.98
N TRP A 58 -13.45 -6.87 2.89
CA TRP A 58 -12.95 -7.65 1.75
C TRP A 58 -13.45 -7.07 0.43
N GLN A 59 -13.63 -5.75 0.38
CA GLN A 59 -14.02 -5.04 -0.83
C GLN A 59 -13.05 -3.93 -1.18
N ARG A 60 -13.05 -3.55 -2.46
CA ARG A 60 -12.38 -2.33 -2.95
C ARG A 60 -13.20 -1.11 -2.57
N GLU A 61 -12.54 0.03 -2.39
CA GLU A 61 -13.24 1.32 -2.29
C GLU A 61 -14.25 1.51 -3.43
N LEU A 62 -15.45 1.97 -3.08
CA LEU A 62 -16.50 2.26 -4.03
C LEU A 62 -16.08 3.44 -4.93
N ASN A 63 -16.15 3.23 -6.24
CA ASN A 63 -16.06 4.29 -7.23
C ASN A 63 -17.47 4.58 -7.75
N GLU A 64 -18.05 5.69 -7.30
CA GLU A 64 -19.43 6.06 -7.63
C GLU A 64 -19.66 6.25 -9.13
N ASP A 65 -18.68 6.78 -9.88
CA ASP A 65 -18.81 6.92 -11.34
C ASP A 65 -18.98 5.56 -12.03
N LYS A 66 -18.17 4.57 -11.63
CA LYS A 66 -18.28 3.19 -12.13
C LYS A 66 -19.61 2.56 -11.70
N ALA A 67 -20.02 2.76 -10.45
CA ALA A 67 -21.28 2.24 -9.96
C ALA A 67 -22.48 2.90 -10.67
N GLY A 68 -22.42 4.19 -10.96
CA GLY A 68 -23.43 4.93 -11.74
C GLY A 68 -23.54 4.44 -13.18
N LYS A 69 -22.41 4.10 -13.82
CA LYS A 69 -22.42 3.43 -15.13
C LYS A 69 -23.10 2.06 -15.07
N LEU A 70 -22.91 1.29 -13.99
CA LEU A 70 -23.63 0.03 -13.79
C LEU A 70 -25.13 0.25 -13.63
N VAL A 71 -25.55 1.25 -12.85
CA VAL A 71 -26.97 1.63 -12.71
C VAL A 71 -27.57 1.95 -14.07
N ALA A 72 -26.90 2.77 -14.88
CA ALA A 72 -27.36 3.11 -16.23
C ALA A 72 -27.47 1.88 -17.15
N ALA A 73 -26.46 0.99 -17.13
CA ALA A 73 -26.47 -0.25 -17.92
C ALA A 73 -27.59 -1.21 -17.49
N MET A 74 -27.82 -1.37 -16.18
CA MET A 74 -28.89 -2.20 -15.63
C MET A 74 -30.27 -1.65 -16.00
N ARG A 75 -30.48 -0.32 -15.94
CA ARG A 75 -31.74 0.29 -16.39
C ARG A 75 -31.99 0.09 -17.88
N GLY A 76 -30.95 0.20 -18.70
CA GLY A 76 -31.04 0.04 -20.16
C GLY A 76 -31.10 -1.41 -20.64
N GLY A 77 -31.06 -2.40 -19.74
CA GLY A 77 -31.02 -3.82 -20.14
C GLY A 77 -29.71 -4.23 -20.83
N HIS A 78 -28.66 -3.43 -20.72
CA HIS A 78 -27.34 -3.69 -21.32
C HIS A 78 -26.34 -4.31 -20.33
N TYR A 79 -26.81 -4.64 -19.13
CA TYR A 79 -26.00 -5.25 -18.10
C TYR A 79 -25.98 -6.77 -18.26
N THR A 80 -24.80 -7.35 -18.45
CA THR A 80 -24.59 -8.79 -18.35
C THR A 80 -24.31 -9.17 -16.88
N PRO A 81 -25.17 -9.97 -16.22
CA PRO A 81 -24.93 -10.40 -14.86
C PRO A 81 -23.64 -11.20 -14.73
N ALA A 82 -22.73 -10.71 -13.91
CA ALA A 82 -21.57 -11.47 -13.46
C ALA A 82 -21.81 -12.00 -12.04
N ALA A 83 -21.19 -13.13 -11.69
CA ALA A 83 -21.28 -13.69 -10.35
C ALA A 83 -20.64 -12.78 -9.30
N PHE A 84 -21.29 -12.64 -8.15
CA PHE A 84 -20.73 -12.03 -6.97
C PHE A 84 -19.76 -13.04 -6.35
N SER A 85 -18.55 -12.61 -6.04
CA SER A 85 -17.58 -13.51 -5.40
C SER A 85 -17.69 -13.34 -3.90
N ALA A 86 -17.89 -14.44 -3.20
CA ALA A 86 -17.97 -14.50 -1.76
C ALA A 86 -17.14 -15.67 -1.22
N SER A 87 -16.82 -15.62 0.07
CA SER A 87 -16.14 -16.68 0.80
C SER A 87 -16.91 -16.98 2.07
N ILE A 88 -16.88 -18.24 2.48
CA ILE A 88 -17.30 -18.61 3.83
C ILE A 88 -16.38 -17.97 4.90
N SER A 89 -16.85 -17.99 6.15
CA SER A 89 -16.10 -17.67 7.36
C SER A 89 -15.86 -18.96 8.16
N ASP A 90 -15.04 -18.87 9.20
CA ASP A 90 -14.85 -19.90 10.23
C ASP A 90 -16.13 -20.27 11.00
N LYS A 91 -17.16 -19.42 10.95
CA LYS A 91 -18.46 -19.64 11.60
C LYS A 91 -19.44 -20.48 10.77
N HIS A 92 -19.15 -20.70 9.49
CA HIS A 92 -20.02 -21.51 8.62
C HIS A 92 -19.66 -22.98 8.69
N THR A 93 -20.67 -23.84 8.61
CA THR A 93 -20.47 -25.30 8.52
C THR A 93 -20.68 -25.75 7.08
N VAL A 94 -19.73 -26.49 6.51
CA VAL A 94 -19.82 -27.05 5.16
C VAL A 94 -20.04 -28.55 5.23
N ASN A 95 -21.27 -28.99 4.92
CA ASN A 95 -21.63 -30.41 4.86
C ASN A 95 -21.46 -30.93 3.44
N ARG A 96 -20.65 -31.98 3.28
CA ARG A 96 -20.38 -32.62 1.98
C ARG A 96 -21.23 -33.86 1.80
N LYS A 97 -21.88 -33.96 0.64
CA LYS A 97 -22.69 -35.11 0.21
C LYS A 97 -22.34 -35.43 -1.25
N GLY A 98 -21.30 -36.24 -1.45
CA GLY A 98 -20.77 -36.53 -2.79
C GLY A 98 -20.18 -35.28 -3.45
N ASP A 99 -20.66 -34.94 -4.64
CA ASP A 99 -20.30 -33.72 -5.38
C ASP A 99 -21.15 -32.50 -4.99
N HIS A 100 -22.03 -32.62 -4.00
CA HIS A 100 -22.85 -31.54 -3.48
C HIS A 100 -22.35 -31.08 -2.11
N VAL A 101 -22.56 -29.79 -1.83
CA VAL A 101 -22.35 -29.20 -0.52
C VAL A 101 -23.55 -28.41 -0.05
N GLU A 102 -23.74 -28.43 1.26
CA GLU A 102 -24.68 -27.59 1.98
C GLU A 102 -23.89 -26.68 2.92
N ILE A 103 -24.02 -25.37 2.75
CA ILE A 103 -23.42 -24.37 3.62
C ILE A 103 -24.49 -23.94 4.63
N LEU A 104 -24.21 -24.20 5.91
CA LEU A 104 -25.09 -23.89 7.03
C LEU A 104 -24.57 -22.70 7.83
N GLY A 105 -25.48 -22.04 8.56
CA GLY A 105 -25.15 -20.92 9.44
C GLY A 105 -25.00 -19.59 8.71
N VAL A 106 -25.48 -19.48 7.47
CA VAL A 106 -25.47 -18.22 6.72
C VAL A 106 -26.69 -17.40 7.14
N THR A 107 -26.44 -16.32 7.88
CA THR A 107 -27.48 -15.42 8.44
C THR A 107 -27.05 -13.97 8.27
N ARG A 108 -27.93 -13.03 8.65
CA ARG A 108 -27.56 -11.60 8.70
C ARG A 108 -26.44 -11.32 9.70
N ASP A 109 -26.41 -12.06 10.81
CA ASP A 109 -25.39 -11.91 11.87
C ASP A 109 -24.10 -12.70 11.56
N THR A 110 -24.22 -13.70 10.68
CA THR A 110 -23.12 -14.51 10.18
C THR A 110 -23.14 -14.50 8.65
N PRO A 111 -22.85 -13.35 8.02
CA PRO A 111 -22.92 -13.20 6.58
C PRO A 111 -21.69 -13.83 5.91
N LEU A 112 -21.81 -14.11 4.60
CA LEU A 112 -20.69 -14.41 3.75
C LEU A 112 -19.79 -13.17 3.59
N ASN A 113 -18.48 -13.41 3.53
CA ASN A 113 -17.50 -12.38 3.20
C ASN A 113 -17.57 -12.12 1.71
N GLN A 114 -18.18 -11.02 1.28
CA GLN A 114 -18.12 -10.65 -0.13
C GLN A 114 -16.68 -10.25 -0.43
N ILE A 115 -16.06 -10.83 -1.46
CA ILE A 115 -14.67 -10.56 -1.90
C ILE A 115 -14.60 -9.80 -3.24
N ASP A 116 -15.67 -9.79 -4.03
CA ASP A 116 -15.82 -8.86 -5.16
C ASP A 116 -17.31 -8.59 -5.44
N GLY A 117 -17.63 -7.32 -5.68
CA GLY A 117 -18.94 -6.90 -6.13
C GLY A 117 -19.51 -5.66 -5.47
N GLN A 118 -18.78 -4.93 -4.62
CA GLN A 118 -19.28 -3.71 -3.94
C GLN A 118 -19.95 -2.71 -4.90
N HIS A 119 -19.40 -2.49 -6.10
CA HIS A 119 -20.00 -1.59 -7.10
C HIS A 119 -21.36 -2.11 -7.62
N ARG A 120 -21.49 -3.43 -7.78
CA ARG A 120 -22.73 -4.09 -8.21
C ARG A 120 -23.75 -4.11 -7.07
N SER A 121 -23.32 -4.46 -5.85
CA SER A 121 -24.17 -4.39 -4.64
C SER A 121 -24.73 -2.97 -4.45
N TRP A 122 -23.88 -1.95 -4.62
CA TRP A 122 -24.30 -0.56 -4.52
C TRP A 122 -25.29 -0.17 -5.63
N ALA A 123 -25.03 -0.56 -6.88
CA ALA A 123 -25.92 -0.27 -8.01
C ALA A 123 -27.30 -0.90 -7.82
N LEU A 124 -27.36 -2.17 -7.42
CA LEU A 124 -28.60 -2.87 -7.13
C LEU A 124 -29.33 -2.27 -5.92
N ALA A 125 -28.61 -1.87 -4.86
CA ALA A 125 -29.22 -1.20 -3.71
C ALA A 125 -29.89 0.12 -4.10
N LYS A 126 -29.25 0.90 -4.98
CA LYS A 126 -29.82 2.13 -5.52
C LYS A 126 -31.06 1.86 -6.36
N LEU A 127 -31.01 0.88 -7.26
CA LEU A 127 -32.12 0.52 -8.13
C LEU A 127 -33.32 -0.05 -7.35
N PHE A 128 -33.06 -0.89 -6.35
CA PHE A 128 -34.07 -1.42 -5.45
C PHE A 128 -34.74 -0.32 -4.63
N ALA A 129 -34.00 0.70 -4.18
CA ALA A 129 -34.58 1.84 -3.48
C ALA A 129 -35.48 2.71 -4.38
N GLU A 130 -35.26 2.67 -5.70
CA GLU A 130 -36.07 3.40 -6.69
C GLU A 130 -37.32 2.62 -7.11
N ASP A 131 -37.23 1.30 -7.23
CA ASP A 131 -38.31 0.41 -7.70
C ASP A 131 -38.21 -0.97 -7.06
N GLN A 132 -38.69 -1.10 -5.82
CA GLN A 132 -38.55 -2.33 -5.05
C GLN A 132 -39.18 -3.54 -5.75
N ASP A 133 -40.37 -3.39 -6.32
CA ASP A 133 -41.12 -4.48 -6.94
C ASP A 133 -40.34 -5.07 -8.12
N LYS A 134 -39.73 -4.22 -8.95
CA LYS A 134 -38.92 -4.68 -10.08
C LYS A 134 -37.67 -5.46 -9.68
N TRP A 135 -37.01 -5.04 -8.60
CA TRP A 135 -35.68 -5.55 -8.25
C TRP A 135 -35.68 -6.61 -7.14
N THR A 136 -36.82 -6.88 -6.51
CA THR A 136 -36.94 -7.87 -5.42
C THR A 136 -36.55 -9.28 -5.89
N ASP A 137 -37.10 -9.72 -7.02
CA ASP A 137 -36.92 -11.07 -7.56
C ASP A 137 -35.72 -11.17 -8.51
N THR A 138 -34.90 -10.12 -8.62
CA THR A 138 -33.72 -10.13 -9.48
C THR A 138 -32.75 -11.19 -8.98
N THR A 139 -32.47 -12.19 -9.83
CA THR A 139 -31.55 -13.27 -9.51
C THR A 139 -30.10 -12.79 -9.56
N ILE A 140 -29.36 -13.04 -8.49
CA ILE A 140 -27.96 -12.74 -8.31
C ILE A 140 -27.17 -14.05 -8.28
N PRO A 141 -26.30 -14.30 -9.27
CA PRO A 141 -25.39 -15.43 -9.20
C PRO A 141 -24.29 -15.16 -8.15
N LEU A 142 -24.04 -16.11 -7.27
CA LEU A 142 -22.99 -16.08 -6.25
C LEU A 142 -22.01 -17.23 -6.46
N LEU A 143 -20.73 -16.90 -6.61
CA LEU A 143 -19.61 -17.85 -6.55
C LEU A 143 -19.02 -17.80 -5.14
N ILE A 144 -19.18 -18.90 -4.40
CA ILE A 144 -18.78 -19.00 -2.99
C ILE A 144 -17.55 -19.92 -2.89
N THR A 145 -16.42 -19.40 -2.45
CA THR A 145 -15.24 -20.21 -2.14
C THR A 145 -15.42 -20.93 -0.79
N LEU A 146 -15.03 -22.20 -0.76
CA LEU A 146 -15.27 -23.10 0.38
C LEU A 146 -14.09 -23.20 1.36
N ASP A 147 -13.02 -22.45 1.14
CA ASP A 147 -11.81 -22.47 1.98
C ASP A 147 -11.54 -21.08 2.55
N HIS A 148 -12.02 -20.83 3.77
CA HIS A 148 -11.82 -19.57 4.46
C HIS A 148 -10.35 -19.23 4.70
N SER A 149 -9.47 -20.24 4.86
CA SER A 149 -8.05 -20.01 5.15
C SER A 149 -7.31 -19.29 4.02
N ARG A 150 -7.91 -19.24 2.83
CA ARG A 150 -7.34 -18.60 1.63
C ARG A 150 -8.13 -17.38 1.17
N LEU A 151 -9.02 -16.85 2.02
CA LEU A 151 -9.83 -15.65 1.77
C LEU A 151 -8.99 -14.48 1.25
N ALA A 152 -7.89 -14.16 1.91
CA ALA A 152 -7.00 -13.08 1.50
C ALA A 152 -6.38 -13.29 0.12
N GLU A 153 -5.93 -14.53 -0.15
CA GLU A 153 -5.33 -14.90 -1.43
C GLU A 153 -6.35 -14.81 -2.56
N ASP A 154 -7.58 -15.28 -2.32
CA ASP A 154 -8.68 -15.25 -3.28
C ASP A 154 -9.08 -13.80 -3.58
N PHE A 155 -9.21 -12.97 -2.54
CA PHE A 155 -9.48 -11.54 -2.69
C PHE A 155 -8.40 -10.86 -3.55
N LEU A 156 -7.12 -11.06 -3.24
CA LEU A 156 -6.00 -10.50 -4.00
C LEU A 156 -5.99 -10.99 -5.46
N ASN A 157 -6.23 -12.27 -5.69
CA ASN A 157 -6.23 -12.84 -7.03
C ASN A 157 -7.34 -12.28 -7.92
N LEU A 158 -8.52 -12.01 -7.35
CA LEU A 158 -9.60 -11.30 -8.04
C LEU A 158 -9.24 -9.84 -8.35
N GLN A 159 -8.43 -9.21 -7.51
CA GLN A 159 -8.01 -7.84 -7.71
C GLN A 159 -6.88 -7.67 -8.74
N LYS A 160 -6.06 -8.69 -9.00
CA LYS A 160 -4.94 -8.61 -9.96
C LYS A 160 -5.36 -8.29 -11.40
N SER A 161 -6.56 -8.70 -11.82
CA SER A 161 -7.12 -8.41 -13.14
C SER A 161 -7.84 -7.05 -13.20
N ASN A 162 -7.95 -6.36 -12.07
CA ASN A 162 -8.65 -5.11 -11.94
C ASN A 162 -7.66 -3.95 -11.73
N PRO A 163 -8.01 -2.71 -12.14
CA PRO A 163 -7.23 -1.52 -11.80
C PRO A 163 -7.43 -1.19 -10.31
N VAL A 164 -6.71 -1.89 -9.44
CA VAL A 164 -6.75 -1.71 -7.98
C VAL A 164 -5.55 -0.91 -7.51
N ALA A 165 -5.76 -0.07 -6.50
CA ALA A 165 -4.70 0.70 -5.88
C ALA A 165 -3.57 -0.22 -5.39
N ARG A 166 -2.35 0.01 -5.88
CA ARG A 166 -1.16 -0.76 -5.46
C ARG A 166 -0.95 -0.73 -3.95
N ASN A 167 -1.27 0.40 -3.29
CA ASN A 167 -1.18 0.54 -1.84
C ASN A 167 -2.08 -0.46 -1.10
N LEU A 168 -3.31 -0.64 -1.59
CA LEU A 168 -4.28 -1.54 -1.00
C LEU A 168 -3.79 -2.98 -1.09
N LEU A 169 -3.44 -3.44 -2.30
CA LEU A 169 -2.91 -4.79 -2.52
C LEU A 169 -1.69 -5.05 -1.65
N ARG A 170 -0.76 -4.09 -1.62
CA ARG A 170 0.46 -4.22 -0.82
C ARG A 170 0.17 -4.32 0.67
N SER A 171 -0.80 -3.57 1.18
CA SER A 171 -1.17 -3.64 2.59
C SER A 171 -1.78 -4.99 2.99
N ILE A 172 -2.54 -5.62 2.09
CA ILE A 172 -3.08 -6.96 2.30
C ILE A 172 -1.94 -7.99 2.24
N GLU A 173 -1.06 -7.92 1.24
CA GLU A 173 0.10 -8.83 1.13
C GLU A 173 0.94 -8.85 2.40
N VAL A 174 1.17 -7.68 3.01
CA VAL A 174 1.93 -7.54 4.25
C VAL A 174 1.14 -8.06 5.44
N LYS A 175 -0.14 -7.70 5.56
CA LYS A 175 -0.93 -8.14 6.73
C LYS A 175 -1.12 -9.66 6.76
N GLU A 176 -1.24 -10.27 5.60
CA GLU A 176 -1.57 -11.68 5.42
C GLU A 176 -0.31 -12.54 5.23
N GLY A 177 0.89 -11.97 5.34
CA GLY A 177 2.13 -12.75 5.24
C GLY A 177 2.40 -13.34 3.84
N LEU A 178 1.84 -12.74 2.78
CA LEU A 178 1.87 -13.30 1.43
C LEU A 178 3.14 -12.93 0.64
N ILE A 179 4.09 -12.23 1.28
CA ILE A 179 5.40 -11.92 0.70
C ILE A 179 6.34 -13.10 0.99
N THR A 180 6.68 -13.85 -0.06
CA THR A 180 7.43 -15.12 0.05
C THR A 180 8.88 -14.97 0.50
N ASP A 181 9.48 -13.79 0.30
CA ASP A 181 10.84 -13.49 0.73
C ASP A 181 10.81 -13.04 2.19
N ALA A 182 11.23 -13.92 3.10
CA ALA A 182 11.19 -13.71 4.54
C ALA A 182 11.99 -12.48 4.99
N ASP A 183 13.18 -12.26 4.40
CA ASP A 183 14.01 -11.10 4.71
C ASP A 183 13.34 -9.80 4.30
N LYS A 184 12.70 -9.78 3.12
CA LYS A 184 11.90 -8.62 2.70
C LYS A 184 10.69 -8.43 3.59
N MET A 185 10.01 -9.51 3.96
CA MET A 185 8.80 -9.45 4.78
C MET A 185 9.10 -8.81 6.13
N GLU A 186 10.17 -9.24 6.81
CA GLU A 186 10.60 -8.66 8.08
C GLU A 186 10.87 -7.16 7.98
N LEU A 187 11.59 -6.72 6.95
CA LEU A 187 11.87 -5.30 6.71
C LEU A 187 10.60 -4.49 6.43
N ILE A 188 9.64 -5.07 5.70
CA ILE A 188 8.37 -4.41 5.41
C ILE A 188 7.49 -4.32 6.66
N THR A 189 7.47 -5.36 7.49
CA THR A 189 6.76 -5.34 8.77
C THR A 189 7.32 -4.25 9.66
N LEU A 190 8.65 -4.19 9.84
CA LEU A 190 9.32 -3.14 10.62
C LEU A 190 8.97 -1.75 10.07
N ALA A 191 9.09 -1.54 8.75
CA ALA A 191 8.72 -0.26 8.13
C ALA A 191 7.23 0.09 8.32
N THR A 192 6.34 -0.90 8.22
CA THR A 192 4.89 -0.72 8.40
C THR A 192 4.54 -0.31 9.81
N ASP A 193 5.20 -0.87 10.82
CA ASP A 193 5.03 -0.50 12.22
C ASP A 193 5.43 0.95 12.46
N VAL A 194 6.57 1.39 11.89
CA VAL A 194 7.03 2.78 11.97
C VAL A 194 6.05 3.72 11.27
N ILE A 195 5.62 3.40 10.04
CA ILE A 195 4.66 4.21 9.28
C ILE A 195 3.34 4.34 10.03
N SER A 196 2.84 3.25 10.62
CA SER A 196 1.59 3.23 11.39
C SER A 196 1.69 4.13 12.61
N LYS A 197 2.80 4.06 13.36
CA LYS A 197 3.04 4.94 14.51
C LYS A 197 3.14 6.41 14.11
N LEU A 198 3.91 6.74 13.05
CA LEU A 198 4.00 8.11 12.54
C LEU A 198 2.63 8.64 12.12
N ALA A 199 1.83 7.82 11.42
CA ALA A 199 0.49 8.22 10.97
C ALA A 199 -0.49 8.49 12.11
N LEU A 200 -0.37 7.76 13.23
CA LEU A 200 -1.24 7.91 14.41
C LEU A 200 -0.77 9.03 15.37
N THR A 201 0.52 9.40 15.34
CA THR A 201 1.07 10.46 16.19
C THR A 201 0.81 11.84 15.60
N LYS A 202 -0.04 12.63 16.26
CA LYS A 202 -0.43 13.99 15.83
C LYS A 202 0.74 14.95 15.60
N THR A 203 1.81 14.81 16.39
CA THR A 203 3.00 15.68 16.34
C THR A 203 4.07 15.20 15.37
N SER A 204 3.87 14.09 14.65
CA SER A 204 4.85 13.61 13.69
C SER A 204 4.87 14.50 12.43
N PHE A 205 5.80 14.23 11.52
CA PHE A 205 5.83 14.83 10.20
C PHE A 205 4.87 14.15 9.20
N MET A 206 4.09 13.14 9.61
CA MET A 206 3.10 12.48 8.73
C MET A 206 1.76 12.10 9.43
N PRO A 207 1.16 12.93 10.32
CA PRO A 207 -0.10 12.62 10.96
C PRO A 207 -1.20 12.43 9.90
N ASN A 208 -1.86 11.27 9.91
CA ASN A 208 -2.82 10.86 8.89
C ASN A 208 -2.32 11.04 7.44
N GLY A 209 -0.99 11.11 7.24
CA GLY A 209 -0.36 11.51 5.98
C GLY A 209 -0.09 10.37 5.02
N VAL A 210 -0.59 9.17 5.30
CA VAL A 210 -0.33 7.95 4.53
C VAL A 210 -1.59 7.53 3.78
N ALA A 211 -1.46 7.35 2.47
CA ALA A 211 -2.48 6.83 1.58
C ALA A 211 -2.38 5.31 1.52
N TYR A 212 -3.43 4.63 1.95
CA TYR A 212 -3.55 3.19 1.76
C TYR A 212 -4.48 2.84 0.59
N THR A 213 -5.26 3.80 0.07
CA THR A 213 -6.05 3.66 -1.16
C THR A 213 -5.57 4.62 -2.26
N SER A 214 -6.21 4.59 -3.43
CA SER A 214 -5.85 5.45 -4.58
C SER A 214 -6.43 6.86 -4.52
N ASN A 215 -7.47 7.08 -3.72
CA ASN A 215 -8.23 8.34 -3.75
C ASN A 215 -7.57 9.45 -2.89
N GLU A 216 -6.56 9.09 -2.11
CA GLU A 216 -5.89 9.97 -1.16
C GLU A 216 -4.72 10.74 -1.81
N LYS A 217 -5.04 11.59 -2.78
CA LYS A 217 -4.03 12.33 -3.59
C LYS A 217 -3.08 13.19 -2.75
N LYS A 218 -3.54 13.75 -1.62
CA LYS A 218 -2.74 14.61 -0.73
C LYS A 218 -1.93 13.85 0.34
N LYS A 219 -1.74 12.54 0.18
CA LYS A 219 -1.00 11.70 1.16
C LYS A 219 0.16 10.94 0.50
N MET A 220 1.14 10.54 1.31
CA MET A 220 2.24 9.66 0.92
C MET A 220 1.71 8.27 0.57
N GLN A 221 2.04 7.75 -0.59
CA GLN A 221 1.59 6.42 -1.00
C GLN A 221 2.27 5.35 -0.13
N TYR A 222 1.49 4.52 0.56
CA TYR A 222 2.01 3.46 1.42
C TYR A 222 3.03 2.58 0.68
N SER A 223 2.71 2.15 -0.54
CA SER A 223 3.61 1.32 -1.35
C SER A 223 4.95 1.98 -1.70
N SER A 224 5.00 3.32 -1.75
CA SER A 224 6.25 4.06 -1.94
C SER A 224 7.10 4.04 -0.67
N LEU A 225 6.49 4.22 0.51
CA LEU A 225 7.20 4.26 1.80
C LEU A 225 7.85 2.93 2.18
N ILE A 226 7.29 1.80 1.73
CA ILE A 226 7.82 0.45 1.95
C ILE A 226 8.52 -0.14 0.71
N SER A 227 8.89 0.69 -0.26
CA SER A 227 9.48 0.24 -1.52
C SER A 227 10.93 -0.25 -1.32
N PRO A 228 11.27 -1.49 -1.73
CA PRO A 228 12.63 -2.01 -1.64
C PRO A 228 13.54 -1.55 -2.79
N GLY A 229 13.12 -0.53 -3.56
CA GLY A 229 13.86 -0.06 -4.73
C GLY A 229 15.21 0.56 -4.37
N ALA A 230 16.31 0.01 -4.91
CA ALA A 230 17.67 0.48 -4.63
C ALA A 230 17.93 1.97 -4.94
N SER A 231 17.14 2.59 -5.82
CA SER A 231 17.25 4.02 -6.16
C SER A 231 16.44 4.93 -5.23
N THR A 232 15.69 4.36 -4.30
CA THR A 232 14.78 5.09 -3.40
C THR A 232 15.00 4.73 -1.93
N LEU A 233 15.94 3.84 -1.60
CA LEU A 233 16.11 3.33 -0.24
C LEU A 233 16.30 4.47 0.76
N ALA A 234 17.16 5.46 0.47
CA ALA A 234 17.34 6.59 1.40
C ALA A 234 16.04 7.38 1.63
N THR A 235 15.17 7.51 0.64
CA THR A 235 13.95 8.31 0.74
C THR A 235 12.72 7.52 1.19
N THR A 236 12.91 6.35 1.80
CA THR A 236 11.82 5.45 2.22
C THR A 236 12.01 4.97 3.65
N VAL A 237 10.91 4.62 4.31
CA VAL A 237 10.96 4.01 5.64
C VAL A 237 11.53 2.59 5.57
N TYR A 238 11.38 1.91 4.41
CA TYR A 238 12.07 0.64 4.14
C TYR A 238 13.60 0.75 4.26
N GLY A 239 14.21 1.84 3.78
CA GLY A 239 15.65 2.07 3.96
C GLY A 239 16.04 2.22 5.43
N GLY A 240 15.24 2.95 6.21
CA GLY A 240 15.38 3.04 7.67
C GLY A 240 15.25 1.68 8.35
N ALA A 241 14.27 0.87 7.93
CA ALA A 241 14.09 -0.49 8.44
C ALA A 241 15.31 -1.37 8.18
N LYS A 242 15.96 -1.21 7.02
CA LYS A 242 17.21 -1.91 6.71
C LYS A 242 18.34 -1.49 7.62
N ILE A 243 18.50 -0.20 7.90
CA ILE A 243 19.48 0.31 8.89
C ILE A 243 19.21 -0.32 10.26
N ALA A 244 17.95 -0.33 10.70
CA ALA A 244 17.58 -0.87 12.00
C ALA A 244 17.87 -2.38 12.08
N LYS A 245 17.43 -3.17 11.09
CA LYS A 245 17.67 -4.63 11.03
C LYS A 245 19.16 -4.97 11.02
N ASP A 246 19.94 -4.31 10.15
CA ASP A 246 21.39 -4.55 10.01
C ASP A 246 22.16 -4.24 11.31
N LYS A 247 21.55 -3.47 12.23
CA LYS A 247 22.13 -3.06 13.52
C LYS A 247 21.41 -3.66 14.73
N GLY A 248 20.50 -4.61 14.51
CA GLY A 248 19.74 -5.26 15.60
C GLY A 248 18.82 -4.32 16.37
N LYS A 249 18.39 -3.20 15.77
CA LYS A 249 17.47 -2.23 16.38
C LYS A 249 16.02 -2.50 15.97
N SER A 250 15.07 -2.10 16.82
CA SER A 250 13.64 -2.37 16.64
C SER A 250 12.91 -1.28 15.83
N ALA A 251 11.67 -1.57 15.42
CA ALA A 251 10.76 -0.56 14.86
C ALA A 251 10.50 0.61 15.83
N LYS A 252 10.45 0.35 17.14
CA LYS A 252 10.28 1.41 18.14
C LYS A 252 11.49 2.35 18.13
N TRP A 253 12.71 1.81 18.13
CA TRP A 253 13.93 2.60 18.07
C TRP A 253 13.96 3.50 16.83
N LEU A 254 13.64 2.96 15.64
CA LEU A 254 13.64 3.75 14.41
C LEU A 254 12.60 4.88 14.45
N TYR A 255 11.40 4.58 14.95
CA TYR A 255 10.37 5.58 15.19
C TYR A 255 10.84 6.68 16.15
N ASP A 256 11.47 6.32 17.28
CA ASP A 256 11.96 7.29 18.27
C ASP A 256 13.05 8.20 17.68
N VAL A 257 13.99 7.64 16.90
CA VAL A 257 15.00 8.43 16.18
C VAL A 257 14.36 9.42 15.22
N TYR A 258 13.37 8.97 14.43
CA TYR A 258 12.65 9.84 13.51
C TYR A 258 11.93 10.98 14.23
N MET A 259 11.27 10.68 15.36
CA MET A 259 10.56 11.68 16.14
C MET A 259 11.51 12.68 16.81
N VAL A 260 12.63 12.22 17.37
CA VAL A 260 13.66 13.11 17.95
C VAL A 260 14.24 14.03 16.89
N GLY A 261 14.64 13.48 15.74
CA GLY A 261 15.16 14.26 14.62
C GLY A 261 14.15 15.28 14.10
N TRP A 262 12.90 14.85 13.88
CA TRP A 262 11.80 15.73 13.46
C TRP A 262 11.56 16.87 14.44
N ASN A 263 11.37 16.57 15.73
CA ASN A 263 11.10 17.58 16.75
C ASN A 263 12.26 18.57 16.87
N TYR A 264 13.50 18.10 16.67
CA TYR A 264 14.67 18.97 16.69
C TYR A 264 14.70 19.90 15.47
N LEU A 265 14.42 19.38 14.27
CA LEU A 265 14.29 20.20 13.05
C LEU A 265 13.17 21.24 13.21
N GLU A 266 11.96 20.82 13.60
CA GLU A 266 10.81 21.71 13.77
C GLU A 266 11.07 22.83 14.80
N LYS A 267 11.79 22.53 15.88
CA LYS A 267 12.12 23.51 16.92
C LYS A 267 13.18 24.53 16.48
N ASN A 268 14.23 24.06 15.78
CA ASN A 268 15.42 24.87 15.53
C ASN A 268 15.42 25.55 14.15
N LEU A 269 14.60 25.06 13.22
CA LEU A 269 14.46 25.63 11.88
C LEU A 269 13.17 26.45 11.84
N LYS A 270 13.25 27.69 12.32
CA LYS A 270 12.09 28.57 12.47
C LYS A 270 11.68 29.27 11.17
N PRO A 271 10.37 29.49 10.95
CA PRO A 271 9.83 30.42 9.96
C PRO A 271 10.50 31.80 9.97
N ALA A 272 10.83 32.32 8.79
CA ALA A 272 10.98 33.74 8.55
C ALA A 272 9.57 34.34 8.59
N ASP A 273 9.15 34.79 9.76
CA ASP A 273 8.01 35.67 9.85
C ASP A 273 8.40 37.05 9.31
N SER A 274 7.72 37.45 8.25
CA SER A 274 7.15 38.78 7.97
C SER A 274 7.75 40.00 8.69
N GLU A 275 8.14 40.97 7.87
CA GLU A 275 8.39 42.40 8.17
C GLU A 275 9.82 42.88 8.48
N ILE A 276 10.85 42.40 7.76
CA ILE A 276 12.10 43.20 7.62
C ILE A 276 12.54 43.26 6.15
N PRO A 277 12.46 44.45 5.51
CA PRO A 277 13.11 44.74 4.24
C PRO A 277 14.57 45.11 4.52
N ASN A 278 15.51 44.21 4.26
CA ASN A 278 16.86 44.53 3.78
C ASN A 278 17.67 43.26 3.51
N GLU A 279 18.48 43.35 2.46
CA GLU A 279 19.28 42.30 1.85
C GLU A 279 20.18 41.57 2.88
N THR A 280 20.39 40.27 2.64
CA THR A 280 21.39 39.38 3.27
C THR A 280 21.04 38.51 4.49
N THR A 281 19.77 38.16 4.75
CA THR A 281 19.51 37.09 5.75
C THR A 281 18.48 36.05 5.31
N THR A 282 18.98 35.04 4.60
CA THR A 282 18.27 33.81 4.26
C THR A 282 18.01 33.00 5.54
N ARG A 283 16.75 32.76 5.87
CA ARG A 283 16.34 31.70 6.79
C ARG A 283 15.06 31.10 6.28
N LEU A 284 15.07 29.82 5.88
CA LEU A 284 13.97 28.86 6.08
C LEU A 284 14.12 27.57 5.26
N ALA A 285 14.19 26.41 5.93
CA ALA A 285 14.04 25.09 5.32
C ALA A 285 12.60 24.51 5.45
N PHE A 286 11.75 25.12 6.29
CA PHE A 286 10.44 24.58 6.68
C PHE A 286 9.29 25.59 6.47
N MET A 287 8.30 25.17 5.68
CA MET A 287 6.98 25.81 5.46
C MET A 287 6.91 26.88 4.37
N SER A 288 5.85 26.75 3.56
CA SER A 288 5.46 27.70 2.52
C SER A 288 4.75 28.91 3.11
N ASP A 289 4.93 30.07 2.50
CA ASP A 289 4.14 31.29 2.78
C ASP A 289 2.68 31.22 2.31
N GLY A 290 2.20 30.03 1.94
CA GLY A 290 0.81 29.78 1.60
C GLY A 290 0.40 30.27 0.21
N LYS A 291 1.30 30.84 -0.60
CA LYS A 291 0.94 31.25 -1.97
C LYS A 291 1.85 30.79 -3.09
N ASN A 292 3.18 30.66 -2.94
CA ASN A 292 4.01 30.17 -4.07
C ASN A 292 5.33 29.46 -3.73
N ASP A 293 5.77 29.38 -2.46
CA ASP A 293 7.10 28.84 -2.13
C ASP A 293 7.04 27.51 -1.35
N ILE A 294 6.81 26.39 -2.03
CA ILE A 294 6.91 25.07 -1.38
C ILE A 294 8.39 24.72 -1.16
N ARG A 295 8.85 24.82 0.10
CA ARG A 295 10.26 24.55 0.47
C ARG A 295 10.55 23.06 0.68
N LEU A 296 11.80 22.69 0.40
CA LEU A 296 12.33 21.33 0.12
C LEU A 296 12.09 20.26 1.20
N LEU A 297 11.88 20.62 2.47
CA LEU A 297 11.62 19.66 3.57
C LEU A 297 10.23 19.76 4.19
N THR A 298 9.32 20.53 3.59
CA THR A 298 7.99 20.70 4.18
C THR A 298 7.18 19.41 4.03
N PRO A 299 6.78 18.75 5.13
CA PRO A 299 5.97 17.55 5.04
C PRO A 299 4.55 17.87 4.57
N LEU A 300 3.87 16.87 4.00
CA LEU A 300 2.47 17.01 3.55
C LEU A 300 1.50 17.47 4.65
N SER A 301 1.79 17.17 5.92
CA SER A 301 0.97 17.60 7.06
C SER A 301 1.07 19.11 7.36
N LYS A 302 2.00 19.81 6.72
CA LYS A 302 2.26 21.25 6.87
C LYS A 302 2.19 21.94 5.51
N ASP A 303 1.24 21.52 4.66
CA ASP A 303 1.02 22.04 3.30
C ASP A 303 2.20 21.87 2.32
N GLY A 304 3.13 20.97 2.64
CA GLY A 304 4.24 20.62 1.76
C GLY A 304 3.88 19.67 0.62
N ASN A 305 4.87 18.96 0.11
CA ASN A 305 4.69 17.99 -0.97
C ASN A 305 5.30 16.61 -0.65
N ARG A 306 5.01 15.62 -1.50
CA ARG A 306 5.51 14.24 -1.33
C ARG A 306 7.04 14.16 -1.40
N GLY A 307 7.65 14.98 -2.25
CA GLY A 307 9.09 15.00 -2.40
C GLY A 307 9.78 15.51 -1.14
N GLY A 308 9.26 16.59 -0.54
CA GLY A 308 9.82 17.11 0.71
C GLY A 308 9.65 16.18 1.90
N THR A 309 8.51 15.49 1.98
CA THR A 309 8.33 14.39 2.96
C THR A 309 9.36 13.26 2.74
N SER A 310 9.64 12.92 1.48
CA SER A 310 10.59 11.86 1.12
C SER A 310 12.05 12.25 1.43
N LEU A 311 12.40 13.52 1.27
CA LEU A 311 13.71 14.07 1.62
C LEU A 311 13.89 14.16 3.12
N LEU A 312 12.84 14.54 3.86
CA LEU A 312 12.86 14.49 5.32
C LEU A 312 13.13 13.06 5.82
N ILE A 313 12.50 12.05 5.21
CA ILE A 313 12.82 10.64 5.50
C ILE A 313 14.29 10.32 5.22
N ALA A 314 14.88 10.85 4.14
CA ALA A 314 16.31 10.66 3.85
C ALA A 314 17.23 11.26 4.91
N VAL A 315 16.95 12.48 5.36
CA VAL A 315 17.68 13.12 6.47
C VAL A 315 17.58 12.27 7.74
N LEU A 316 16.37 11.83 8.10
CA LEU A 316 16.15 11.01 9.28
C LEU A 316 16.79 9.61 9.18
N ASN A 317 16.89 9.04 7.98
CA ASN A 317 17.64 7.81 7.73
C ASN A 317 19.14 7.98 7.96
N MET A 318 19.72 9.13 7.59
CA MET A 318 21.13 9.43 7.85
C MET A 318 21.40 9.65 9.34
N LEU A 319 20.47 10.31 10.04
CA LEU A 319 20.51 10.40 11.50
C LEU A 319 20.43 9.01 12.15
N ALA A 320 19.52 8.16 11.71
CA ALA A 320 19.38 6.79 12.20
C ALA A 320 20.63 5.95 11.97
N TRP A 321 21.24 6.06 10.78
CA TRP A 321 22.50 5.37 10.51
C TRP A 321 23.63 5.87 11.43
N SER A 322 23.78 7.18 11.62
CA SER A 322 24.81 7.74 12.51
C SER A 322 24.63 7.24 13.95
N THR A 323 23.38 7.31 14.43
CA THR A 323 22.98 6.87 15.77
C THR A 323 23.29 5.38 15.98
N ALA A 324 22.92 4.53 15.00
CA ALA A 324 23.18 3.09 15.10
C ALA A 324 24.65 2.73 14.92
N LYS A 325 25.41 3.50 14.12
CA LYS A 325 26.86 3.30 13.93
C LYS A 325 27.64 3.60 15.22
N ALA A 326 27.18 4.58 16.00
CA ALA A 326 27.70 4.90 17.33
C ALA A 326 27.16 3.99 18.45
N ASP A 327 26.33 3.01 18.10
CA ASP A 327 25.59 2.13 19.03
C ASP A 327 24.83 2.87 20.14
N LEU A 328 24.15 3.95 19.74
CA LEU A 328 23.33 4.75 20.65
C LEU A 328 21.85 4.35 20.54
N ASP A 329 21.13 4.45 21.66
CA ASP A 329 19.69 4.26 21.70
C ASP A 329 18.91 5.53 21.29
N ALA A 330 19.57 6.68 21.31
CA ALA A 330 19.02 7.97 20.89
C ALA A 330 20.08 8.80 20.16
N PRO A 331 19.69 9.71 19.24
CA PRO A 331 20.63 10.57 18.54
C PRO A 331 21.43 11.47 19.49
N ALA A 332 22.74 11.59 19.25
CA ALA A 332 23.58 12.52 19.98
C ALA A 332 23.22 13.98 19.65
N GLU A 333 23.34 14.88 20.63
CA GLU A 333 23.01 16.30 20.43
C GLU A 333 23.86 16.94 19.31
N ASN A 334 25.14 16.58 19.21
CA ASN A 334 26.02 17.07 18.15
C ASN A 334 25.57 16.62 16.76
N ASP A 335 25.04 15.40 16.63
CA ASP A 335 24.51 14.89 15.35
C ASP A 335 23.23 15.63 14.95
N LEU A 336 22.39 16.00 15.93
CA LEU A 336 21.19 16.81 15.71
C LEU A 336 21.52 18.25 15.29
N LYS A 337 22.48 18.90 15.96
CA LYS A 337 22.99 20.23 15.59
C LYS A 337 23.54 20.23 14.17
N LYS A 338 24.44 19.28 13.88
CA LYS A 338 25.04 19.13 12.56
C LYS A 338 23.98 18.88 11.48
N MET A 339 22.94 18.11 11.80
CA MET A 339 21.83 17.84 10.88
C MET A 339 21.13 19.16 10.50
N CYS A 340 20.76 19.99 11.49
CA CYS A 340 20.18 21.31 11.25
C CYS A 340 21.09 22.23 10.43
N GLU A 341 22.39 22.30 10.76
CA GLU A 341 23.35 23.11 10.01
C GLU A 341 23.43 22.69 8.54
N CYS A 342 23.43 21.37 8.27
CA CYS A 342 23.44 20.83 6.90
C CYS A 342 22.14 21.15 6.14
N VAL A 343 21.00 21.04 6.84
CA VAL A 343 19.68 21.43 6.31
C VAL A 343 19.67 22.90 5.91
N ASP A 344 20.14 23.78 6.78
CA ASP A 344 20.21 25.22 6.53
C ASP A 344 21.14 25.56 5.37
N MET A 345 22.33 24.96 5.33
CA MET A 345 23.31 25.20 4.26
C MET A 345 22.80 24.79 2.88
N LEU A 346 22.05 23.69 2.76
CA LEU A 346 21.67 23.14 1.46
C LEU A 346 20.38 23.72 0.90
N TRP A 347 19.44 24.12 1.74
CA TRP A 347 18.07 24.42 1.30
C TRP A 347 17.63 25.85 1.56
N ALA A 348 18.56 26.71 1.99
CA ALA A 348 18.36 28.15 2.04
C ALA A 348 17.95 28.77 0.68
N GLU A 349 18.43 28.20 -0.44
CA GLU A 349 18.32 28.83 -1.78
C GLU A 349 17.64 27.94 -2.84
N VAL A 350 17.19 26.74 -2.48
CA VAL A 350 16.67 25.77 -3.47
C VAL A 350 15.14 25.81 -3.50
N GLN A 351 14.58 26.31 -4.60
CA GLN A 351 13.16 26.12 -4.93
C GLN A 351 12.91 24.67 -5.37
N PHE A 352 11.84 24.06 -4.85
CA PHE A 352 11.56 22.64 -5.06
C PHE A 352 10.13 22.40 -5.56
N ASP A 353 10.00 22.19 -6.86
CA ASP A 353 8.71 22.01 -7.54
C ASP A 353 8.14 20.59 -7.39
N GLY A 354 8.44 19.91 -6.28
CA GLY A 354 8.03 18.51 -6.07
C GLY A 354 8.85 17.53 -6.92
N GLY A 355 10.16 17.81 -7.03
CA GLY A 355 11.16 17.21 -7.91
C GLY A 355 11.03 15.72 -8.20
N SER A 356 11.49 15.37 -9.39
CA SER A 356 11.51 14.01 -9.91
C SER A 356 12.37 13.08 -9.03
N ALA A 357 12.21 11.76 -9.19
CA ALA A 357 13.03 10.80 -8.44
C ALA A 357 14.56 11.06 -8.58
N PRO A 358 15.11 11.45 -9.76
CA PRO A 358 16.47 11.97 -9.87
C PRO A 358 16.81 13.13 -8.92
N ASP A 359 15.97 14.15 -8.85
CA ASP A 359 16.22 15.35 -8.04
C ASP A 359 16.24 14.99 -6.55
N LEU A 360 15.31 14.14 -6.12
CA LEU A 360 15.28 13.61 -4.74
C LEU A 360 16.59 12.89 -4.37
N ARG A 361 17.13 12.09 -5.30
CA ARG A 361 18.40 11.39 -5.08
C ARG A 361 19.58 12.34 -5.03
N HIS A 362 19.59 13.32 -5.92
CA HIS A 362 20.64 14.33 -5.96
C HIS A 362 20.69 15.10 -4.64
N HIS A 363 19.56 15.64 -4.17
CA HIS A 363 19.50 16.36 -2.90
C HIS A 363 19.83 15.48 -1.68
N ALA A 364 19.39 14.21 -1.69
CA ALA A 364 19.81 13.26 -0.65
C ALA A 364 21.33 13.03 -0.68
N GLY A 365 21.94 12.96 -1.87
CA GLY A 365 23.39 12.85 -2.05
C GLY A 365 24.14 14.07 -1.50
N GLU A 366 23.73 15.27 -1.88
CA GLU A 366 24.35 16.52 -1.40
C GLU A 366 24.24 16.66 0.12
N PHE A 367 23.07 16.31 0.70
CA PHE A 367 22.92 16.26 2.15
C PHE A 367 23.86 15.24 2.81
N ALA A 368 23.97 14.03 2.27
CA ALA A 368 24.87 13.02 2.81
C ALA A 368 26.34 13.48 2.79
N LYS A 369 26.81 14.07 1.69
CA LYS A 369 28.17 14.58 1.56
C LYS A 369 28.48 15.64 2.61
N LEU A 370 27.56 16.57 2.80
CA LEU A 370 27.72 17.63 3.78
C LEU A 370 27.65 17.09 5.22
N TYR A 371 26.67 16.24 5.51
CA TYR A 371 26.45 15.67 6.84
C TYR A 371 27.59 14.76 7.30
N TYR A 372 28.25 14.04 6.39
CA TYR A 372 29.41 13.20 6.70
C TYR A 372 30.76 13.83 6.34
N LYS A 373 30.78 15.13 6.04
CA LYS A 373 32.02 15.90 5.94
C LYS A 373 32.82 15.74 7.23
N GLY A 374 34.08 15.33 7.10
CA GLY A 374 34.99 15.06 8.22
C GLY A 374 34.87 13.68 8.89
N TYR A 375 33.94 12.81 8.46
CA TYR A 375 33.88 11.43 8.95
C TYR A 375 35.23 10.70 8.73
N ARG A 376 35.71 9.93 9.73
CA ARG A 376 36.99 9.20 9.67
C ARG A 376 36.70 7.72 9.45
N GLY A 377 36.74 7.28 8.18
CA GLY A 377 36.47 5.90 7.77
C GLY A 377 36.41 5.79 6.24
N ASP A 378 36.13 4.59 5.72
CA ASP A 378 36.06 4.34 4.28
C ASP A 378 34.90 5.10 3.63
N LYS A 379 35.19 5.84 2.56
CA LYS A 379 34.22 6.68 1.85
C LYS A 379 34.28 6.49 0.34
N HIS A 380 33.16 6.78 -0.31
CA HIS A 380 33.08 6.98 -1.74
C HIS A 380 32.30 8.27 -2.01
N ASP A 381 32.92 9.24 -2.70
CA ASP A 381 32.34 10.57 -2.97
C ASP A 381 31.87 11.24 -1.66
N ASP A 382 32.76 11.26 -0.65
CA ASP A 382 32.56 11.78 0.71
C ASP A 382 31.48 11.11 1.58
N ILE A 383 30.82 10.06 1.08
CA ILE A 383 29.80 9.31 1.83
C ILE A 383 30.39 8.01 2.39
N PRO A 384 30.10 7.64 3.67
CA PRO A 384 30.54 6.38 4.26
C PRO A 384 30.12 5.16 3.43
N THR A 385 31.07 4.28 3.12
CA THR A 385 30.83 3.11 2.25
C THR A 385 29.82 2.13 2.82
N ASP A 386 29.77 1.97 4.14
CA ASP A 386 28.83 1.12 4.85
C ASP A 386 27.41 1.74 4.92
N LEU A 387 27.27 3.06 4.85
CA LEU A 387 25.97 3.69 4.56
C LEU A 387 25.50 3.35 3.14
N LEU A 388 26.41 3.40 2.16
CA LEU A 388 26.10 3.07 0.76
C LEU A 388 25.73 1.58 0.60
N ASP A 389 26.30 0.68 1.38
CA ASP A 389 25.92 -0.74 1.40
C ASP A 389 24.48 -0.96 1.88
N VAL A 390 24.05 -0.14 2.85
CA VAL A 390 22.69 -0.21 3.38
C VAL A 390 21.71 0.48 2.43
N LEU A 391 21.93 1.75 2.09
CA LEU A 391 20.97 2.57 1.33
C LEU A 391 21.19 2.58 -0.19
N SER A 392 22.15 1.80 -0.70
CA SER A 392 22.54 1.71 -2.11
C SER A 392 23.12 3.02 -2.68
N PRO A 393 24.27 2.98 -3.38
CA PRO A 393 24.83 4.16 -4.05
C PRO A 393 23.88 4.84 -5.03
N SER A 394 22.99 4.05 -5.66
CA SER A 394 22.04 4.60 -6.62
C SER A 394 20.96 5.46 -6.00
N THR A 395 20.88 5.59 -4.67
CA THR A 395 19.94 6.51 -4.01
C THR A 395 20.51 7.92 -3.82
N PHE A 396 21.82 8.11 -4.02
CA PHE A 396 22.54 9.37 -3.78
C PHE A 396 23.06 10.05 -5.06
N ASP A 397 22.65 9.54 -6.23
CA ASP A 397 23.04 10.06 -7.55
C ASP A 397 24.55 10.32 -7.73
N LEU A 398 25.39 9.42 -7.19
CA LEU A 398 26.84 9.59 -7.20
C LEU A 398 27.37 9.59 -8.64
N LYS A 399 27.98 10.70 -9.06
CA LYS A 399 28.63 10.88 -10.37
C LYS A 399 30.00 10.22 -10.37
N GLY A 400 30.02 8.90 -10.38
CA GLY A 400 31.24 8.12 -10.55
C GLY A 400 30.96 6.88 -11.39
N LYS A 401 31.81 6.60 -12.38
CA LYS A 401 31.99 5.20 -12.78
C LYS A 401 32.51 4.50 -11.51
N GLU A 402 32.01 3.29 -11.20
CA GLU A 402 32.75 2.28 -10.42
C GLU A 402 32.39 1.89 -8.97
N TYR A 403 31.42 2.47 -8.25
CA TYR A 403 31.00 1.76 -7.00
C TYR A 403 30.46 0.35 -7.30
N LYS A 404 29.81 0.19 -8.47
CA LYS A 404 29.28 -1.10 -8.93
C LYS A 404 30.28 -1.94 -9.73
N SER A 405 31.50 -1.48 -10.06
CA SER A 405 32.47 -2.34 -10.77
C SER A 405 33.34 -3.08 -9.76
N GLU A 406 33.92 -2.43 -8.74
CA GLU A 406 34.88 -3.11 -7.86
C GLU A 406 34.26 -4.19 -6.97
N LYS A 407 33.20 -3.90 -6.20
CA LYS A 407 32.53 -4.94 -5.39
C LYS A 407 31.88 -6.02 -6.23
N ARG A 408 31.37 -5.67 -7.42
CA ARG A 408 30.73 -6.64 -8.32
C ARG A 408 31.76 -7.50 -9.04
N GLU A 409 32.90 -6.95 -9.41
CA GLU A 409 34.04 -7.70 -9.96
C GLU A 409 34.73 -8.51 -8.87
N ALA A 410 34.81 -8.03 -7.63
CA ALA A 410 35.29 -8.81 -6.48
C ALA A 410 34.34 -9.97 -6.14
N GLU A 411 33.03 -9.75 -6.11
CA GLU A 411 32.03 -10.81 -5.90
C GLU A 411 32.01 -11.79 -7.07
N LYS A 412 32.16 -11.30 -8.31
CA LYS A 412 32.27 -12.13 -9.51
C LYS A 412 33.59 -12.90 -9.54
N ALA A 413 34.69 -12.34 -9.03
CA ALA A 413 35.96 -13.02 -8.85
C ALA A 413 35.88 -14.09 -7.75
N ARG A 414 35.22 -13.79 -6.63
CA ARG A 414 34.94 -14.74 -5.54
C ARG A 414 34.06 -15.90 -6.03
N LEU A 415 32.95 -15.60 -6.71
CA LEU A 415 32.08 -16.62 -7.27
C LEU A 415 32.82 -17.45 -8.33
N LYS A 416 33.62 -16.80 -9.19
CA LYS A 416 34.48 -17.50 -10.15
C LYS A 416 35.49 -18.42 -9.47
N ALA A 417 36.10 -18.01 -8.35
CA ALA A 417 36.99 -18.84 -7.55
C ALA A 417 36.27 -20.04 -6.90
N LEU A 418 34.96 -19.91 -6.63
CA LEU A 418 34.09 -20.97 -6.13
C LEU A 418 33.46 -21.83 -7.25
N GLY A 419 33.81 -21.60 -8.52
CA GLY A 419 33.18 -22.28 -9.67
C GLY A 419 31.72 -21.88 -9.92
N LEU A 420 31.26 -20.79 -9.32
CA LEU A 420 29.91 -20.25 -9.44
C LEU A 420 29.91 -19.07 -10.42
N THR A 421 28.89 -18.97 -11.26
CA THR A 421 28.69 -17.80 -12.13
C THR A 421 27.49 -17.00 -11.66
N LEU A 422 27.67 -15.67 -11.51
CA LEU A 422 26.58 -14.71 -11.32
C LEU A 422 25.62 -14.83 -12.52
N LYS A 423 24.47 -15.51 -12.33
CA LYS A 423 23.34 -15.48 -13.28
C LYS A 423 22.66 -14.10 -13.20
N GLY A 424 23.35 -13.06 -13.62
CA GLY A 424 22.74 -11.76 -13.86
C GLY A 424 22.04 -11.80 -15.21
N LYS A 425 20.71 -11.66 -15.25
CA LYS A 425 20.03 -11.29 -16.49
C LYS A 425 20.73 -10.01 -17.00
N PRO A 426 21.29 -10.01 -18.22
CA PRO A 426 21.90 -8.80 -18.75
C PRO A 426 20.87 -7.68 -18.69
N MET A 427 21.25 -6.53 -18.14
CA MET A 427 20.48 -5.31 -18.30
C MET A 427 20.51 -4.98 -19.79
N GLY A 428 19.55 -5.52 -20.53
CA GLY A 428 19.36 -5.21 -21.93
C GLY A 428 19.26 -3.70 -22.04
N LYS A 429 20.15 -3.10 -22.84
CA LYS A 429 19.96 -1.75 -23.34
C LYS A 429 18.51 -1.69 -23.83
N ARG A 430 17.68 -0.83 -23.24
CA ARG A 430 16.33 -0.53 -23.74
C ARG A 430 16.47 0.22 -25.06
N GLY A 431 17.00 -0.44 -26.08
CA GLY A 431 16.65 -0.15 -27.45
C GLY A 431 15.16 -0.43 -27.55
N ARG A 432 14.41 0.53 -28.09
CA ARG A 432 13.00 0.44 -28.39
C ARG A 432 12.81 -0.74 -29.35
N LYS A 433 12.68 -1.97 -28.81
CA LYS A 433 12.39 -3.15 -29.60
C LYS A 433 11.03 -2.90 -30.26
N PRO A 434 10.86 -3.23 -31.56
CA PRO A 434 9.52 -3.31 -32.14
C PRO A 434 8.69 -4.24 -31.25
N LYS A 435 7.44 -3.83 -30.98
CA LYS A 435 6.45 -4.56 -30.16
C LYS A 435 6.50 -6.04 -30.59
N ALA A 436 7.14 -6.88 -29.80
CA ALA A 436 6.89 -8.31 -29.89
C ALA A 436 5.42 -8.48 -29.52
N GLU A 437 4.70 -9.33 -30.24
CA GLU A 437 3.40 -9.83 -29.79
C GLU A 437 3.59 -10.40 -28.39
N GLU A 438 3.27 -9.60 -27.38
CA GLU A 438 3.25 -10.06 -26.00
C GLU A 438 2.15 -11.11 -25.93
N THR A 439 2.55 -12.36 -25.78
CA THR A 439 1.64 -13.42 -25.37
C THR A 439 0.92 -12.92 -24.12
N PRO A 440 -0.41 -12.77 -24.13
CA PRO A 440 -1.13 -12.23 -22.99
C PRO A 440 -0.82 -13.10 -21.76
N PRO A 441 -0.62 -12.49 -20.58
CA PRO A 441 -0.30 -13.24 -19.37
C PRO A 441 -1.38 -14.27 -19.10
N ALA A 442 -0.98 -15.48 -18.68
CA ALA A 442 -1.91 -16.52 -18.27
C ALA A 442 -2.91 -15.97 -17.25
N LYS A 443 -4.20 -16.26 -17.45
CA LYS A 443 -5.27 -15.81 -16.55
C LYS A 443 -5.05 -16.42 -15.16
N SER A 444 -5.42 -15.68 -14.11
CA SER A 444 -5.39 -16.27 -12.77
C SER A 444 -6.51 -17.32 -12.64
N PRO A 445 -6.32 -18.38 -11.85
CA PRO A 445 -7.39 -19.36 -11.66
C PRO A 445 -8.70 -18.77 -11.13
N ALA A 446 -8.63 -17.73 -10.29
CA ALA A 446 -9.83 -17.03 -9.83
C ALA A 446 -10.58 -16.31 -10.98
N LEU A 447 -9.83 -15.77 -11.94
CA LEU A 447 -10.41 -15.15 -13.13
C LEU A 447 -11.00 -16.21 -14.07
N GLU A 448 -10.29 -17.30 -14.30
CA GLU A 448 -10.82 -18.45 -15.05
C GLU A 448 -12.09 -19.00 -14.38
N ALA A 449 -12.15 -18.96 -13.05
CA ALA A 449 -13.30 -19.42 -12.29
C ALA A 449 -14.54 -18.58 -12.54
N ARG A 450 -14.34 -17.27 -12.48
CA ARG A 450 -15.36 -16.31 -12.77
C ARG A 450 -15.82 -16.40 -14.22
N GLU A 451 -14.91 -16.47 -15.19
CA GLU A 451 -15.26 -16.57 -16.61
C GLU A 451 -16.00 -17.87 -16.92
N ALA A 452 -15.62 -18.99 -16.32
CA ALA A 452 -16.34 -20.26 -16.47
C ALA A 452 -17.74 -20.21 -15.84
N ALA A 453 -17.89 -19.55 -14.68
CA ALA A 453 -19.19 -19.31 -14.07
C ALA A 453 -20.06 -18.37 -14.95
N GLU A 454 -19.48 -17.29 -15.47
CA GLU A 454 -20.15 -16.34 -16.38
C GLU A 454 -20.59 -17.04 -17.68
N ALA A 455 -19.75 -17.88 -18.28
CA ALA A 455 -20.12 -18.67 -19.46
C ALA A 455 -21.28 -19.63 -19.18
N ARG A 456 -21.30 -20.25 -17.99
CA ARG A 456 -22.39 -21.13 -17.57
C ARG A 456 -23.69 -20.37 -17.36
N ILE A 457 -23.65 -19.20 -16.71
CA ILE A 457 -24.81 -18.31 -16.53
C ILE A 457 -25.35 -17.85 -17.89
N ALA A 458 -24.47 -17.44 -18.81
CA ALA A 458 -24.86 -17.01 -20.15
C ALA A 458 -25.56 -18.14 -20.94
N SER A 459 -25.14 -19.39 -20.77
CA SER A 459 -25.78 -20.55 -21.42
C SER A 459 -27.17 -20.90 -20.86
N GLN A 460 -27.54 -20.38 -19.68
CA GLN A 460 -28.79 -20.68 -18.99
C GLN A 460 -29.83 -19.56 -19.07
N THR A 461 -29.45 -18.39 -19.60
CA THR A 461 -30.34 -17.24 -19.74
C THR A 461 -31.02 -17.30 -21.12
N PRO A 462 -32.37 -17.36 -21.21
CA PRO A 462 -33.05 -17.26 -22.51
C PRO A 462 -32.75 -15.91 -23.17
N ALA A 463 -32.54 -15.92 -24.49
CA ALA A 463 -32.18 -14.75 -25.29
C ALA A 463 -33.23 -13.64 -25.29
#